data_AF-A0A7S1FD07-F1
#
_entry.id   AF-A0A7S1FD07-F1
#
_cell.length_a   1.000
_cell.length_b   1.000
_cell.length_c   1.000
_cell.angle_alpha   90.00
_cell.angle_beta   90.00
_cell.angle_gamma   90.00
#
_symmetry.space_group_name_H-M   'P 1'
#
loop_
_entity.id
_entity.type
_entity.pdbx_description
1 polymer ?
#
loop_
_entity_poly.entity_id
_entity_poly.type
_entity_poly.pdbx_seq_one_letter_code
_entity_poly.pdbx_strand_id
1 'polypeptide(L)'
;VNWWDVQRYFLEVSWFLGGLLVVFVFLMLVAALNVVTGIFVTDAVQRADADRDVATALRTARRDALNAELISIFNDVDADNSGGMTVEELHRMWTGEKMQVLLSSVGIDALDYEKFFHALDMDGSGHVSVD
;
A
#
# COMPACT_ATOMS: atom_id res chain seq x y z
N VAL A 1 -19.51 42.00 -13.17
CA VAL A 1 -20.96 42.35 -13.15
C VAL A 1 -21.37 42.49 -11.70
N ASN A 2 -21.89 43.66 -11.31
CA ASN A 2 -22.37 43.88 -9.96
C ASN A 2 -23.83 43.40 -9.89
N TRP A 3 -24.05 42.25 -9.23
CA TRP A 3 -25.37 41.64 -9.08
C TRP A 3 -26.33 42.49 -8.24
N TRP A 4 -25.78 43.36 -7.38
CA TRP A 4 -26.56 44.28 -6.57
C TRP A 4 -27.28 45.32 -7.42
N ASP A 5 -26.60 45.85 -8.44
CA ASP A 5 -27.20 46.83 -9.35
C ASP A 5 -28.34 46.19 -10.14
N VAL A 6 -28.15 44.97 -10.64
CA VAL A 6 -29.19 44.19 -11.33
C VAL A 6 -30.39 43.93 -10.42
N GLN A 7 -30.14 43.46 -9.20
CA GLN A 7 -31.19 43.15 -8.24
C GLN A 7 -32.03 44.37 -7.86
N ARG A 8 -31.41 45.55 -7.72
CA ARG A 8 -32.12 46.79 -7.43
C ARG A 8 -33.13 47.15 -8.52
N TYR A 9 -32.75 47.07 -9.80
CA TYR A 9 -33.67 47.31 -10.92
C TYR A 9 -34.84 46.31 -10.92
N PHE A 10 -34.60 45.04 -10.57
CA PHE A 10 -35.67 44.03 -10.50
C PHE A 10 -36.61 44.26 -9.32
N LEU A 11 -36.11 44.69 -8.15
CA LEU A 11 -36.92 45.03 -6.99
C LEU A 11 -37.81 46.26 -7.22
N GLU A 12 -37.35 47.22 -8.02
CA GLU A 12 -38.14 48.40 -8.43
C GLU A 12 -39.33 48.02 -9.33
N VAL A 13 -39.23 46.91 -10.09
CA VAL A 13 -40.33 46.40 -10.93
C VAL A 13 -41.25 45.45 -10.15
N SER A 14 -40.68 44.45 -9.46
CA SER A 14 -41.43 43.52 -8.63
C SER A 14 -40.53 42.79 -7.64
N TRP A 15 -40.94 42.79 -6.36
CA TRP A 15 -40.25 42.06 -5.30
C TRP A 15 -40.12 40.55 -5.58
N PHE A 16 -41.08 39.96 -6.32
CA PHE A 16 -41.04 38.54 -6.69
C PHE A 16 -39.88 38.22 -7.65
N LEU A 17 -39.67 39.05 -8.67
CA LEU A 17 -38.56 38.85 -9.62
C LEU A 17 -37.20 39.03 -8.94
N GLY A 18 -37.10 39.98 -7.99
CA GLY A 18 -35.91 40.13 -7.15
C GLY A 18 -35.62 38.89 -6.31
N GLY A 19 -36.65 38.31 -5.68
CA GLY A 19 -36.53 37.05 -4.93
C GLY A 19 -36.09 35.87 -5.81
N LEU A 20 -36.68 35.74 -7.01
CA LEU A 20 -36.31 34.70 -7.97
C LEU A 20 -34.84 34.80 -8.39
N LEU A 21 -34.34 36.01 -8.64
CA LEU A 21 -32.94 36.26 -8.97
C LEU A 21 -32.00 35.84 -7.82
N VAL A 22 -32.36 36.14 -6.57
CA VAL A 22 -31.56 35.73 -5.40
C VAL A 22 -31.48 34.20 -5.29
N VAL A 23 -32.60 33.51 -5.44
CA VAL A 23 -32.63 32.03 -5.42
C VAL A 23 -31.80 31.47 -6.57
N PHE A 24 -31.91 32.05 -7.77
CA PHE A 24 -31.11 31.65 -8.92
C PHE A 24 -29.60 31.81 -8.67
N VAL A 25 -29.16 32.97 -8.17
CA VAL A 25 -27.74 33.21 -7.86
C VAL A 25 -27.26 32.28 -6.74
N PHE A 26 -28.07 32.07 -5.71
CA PHE A 26 -27.74 31.16 -4.62
C PHE A 26 -27.54 29.72 -5.13
N LEU A 27 -28.48 29.20 -5.92
CA LEU A 27 -28.36 27.86 -6.51
C LEU A 27 -27.15 27.75 -7.45
N MET A 28 -26.89 28.78 -8.26
CA MET A 28 -25.70 28.84 -9.12
C MET A 28 -24.39 28.79 -8.32
N LEU A 29 -24.30 29.54 -7.22
CA LEU A 29 -23.12 29.55 -6.35
C LEU A 29 -22.92 28.21 -5.64
N VAL A 30 -24.00 27.63 -5.10
CA VAL A 30 -23.95 26.30 -4.46
C VAL A 30 -23.57 25.23 -5.49
N ALA A 31 -24.15 25.27 -6.68
CA ALA A 31 -23.81 24.34 -7.76
C ALA A 31 -22.34 24.48 -8.19
N ALA A 32 -21.86 25.71 -8.40
CA ALA A 32 -20.47 25.97 -8.76
C ALA A 32 -19.51 25.49 -7.66
N LEU A 33 -19.82 25.78 -6.39
CA LEU A 33 -19.02 25.33 -5.26
C LEU A 33 -18.98 23.80 -5.20
N ASN A 34 -20.13 23.13 -5.34
CA ASN A 34 -20.21 21.68 -5.31
C ASN A 34 -19.45 21.02 -6.47
N VAL A 35 -19.48 21.61 -7.68
CA VAL A 35 -18.68 21.13 -8.81
C VAL A 35 -17.18 21.25 -8.51
N VAL A 36 -16.74 22.41 -8.04
CA VAL A 36 -15.34 22.66 -7.71
C VAL A 36 -14.87 21.73 -6.58
N THR A 37 -15.63 21.62 -5.50
CA THR A 37 -15.36 20.69 -4.40
C THR A 37 -15.35 19.24 -4.89
N GLY A 38 -16.26 18.86 -5.78
CA GLY A 38 -16.31 17.52 -6.36
C GLY A 38 -15.03 17.15 -7.11
N ILE A 39 -14.47 18.09 -7.89
CA ILE A 39 -13.19 17.90 -8.59
C ILE A 39 -12.06 17.72 -7.57
N PHE A 40 -11.95 18.62 -6.59
CA PHE A 40 -10.88 18.55 -5.59
C PHE A 40 -10.95 17.29 -4.72
N VAL A 41 -12.15 16.85 -4.34
CA VAL A 41 -12.33 15.62 -3.57
C VAL A 41 -11.94 14.41 -4.41
N THR A 42 -12.34 14.35 -5.68
CA THR A 42 -11.97 13.25 -6.58
C THR A 42 -10.45 13.18 -6.76
N ASP A 43 -9.79 14.32 -7.00
CA ASP A 43 -8.33 14.40 -7.12
C ASP A 43 -7.63 13.97 -5.83
N ALA A 44 -8.13 14.39 -4.67
CA ALA A 44 -7.56 14.03 -3.37
C ALA A 44 -7.68 12.52 -3.09
N VAL A 45 -8.84 11.91 -3.41
CA VAL A 45 -9.06 10.47 -3.27
C VAL A 45 -8.16 9.69 -4.23
N GLN A 46 -8.08 10.10 -5.50
CA GLN A 46 -7.23 9.43 -6.50
C GLN A 46 -5.75 9.45 -6.10
N ARG A 47 -5.25 10.58 -5.55
CA ARG A 47 -3.87 10.65 -5.06
C ARG A 47 -3.64 9.77 -3.84
N ALA A 48 -4.59 9.74 -2.90
CA ALA A 48 -4.50 8.87 -1.74
C ALA A 48 -4.48 7.37 -2.12
N ASP A 49 -5.25 6.98 -3.14
CA ASP A 49 -5.26 5.61 -3.66
C ASP A 49 -3.98 5.30 -4.43
N ALA A 50 -3.47 6.21 -5.26
CA ALA A 50 -2.19 6.04 -5.94
C ALA A 50 -1.02 5.86 -4.95
N ASP A 51 -0.97 6.66 -3.88
CA ASP A 51 0.05 6.52 -2.84
C ASP A 51 -0.05 5.16 -2.12
N ARG A 52 -1.28 4.67 -1.90
CA ARG A 52 -1.49 3.32 -1.35
C ARG A 52 -0.99 2.25 -2.29
N ASP A 53 -1.34 2.31 -3.57
CA ASP A 53 -0.93 1.34 -4.59
C ASP A 53 0.59 1.28 -4.75
N VAL A 54 1.26 2.44 -4.73
CA VAL A 54 2.73 2.52 -4.73
C VAL A 54 3.30 1.89 -3.46
N ALA A 55 2.70 2.16 -2.29
CA ALA A 55 3.15 1.58 -1.03
C ALA A 55 2.97 0.05 -1.00
N THR A 56 1.87 -0.49 -1.52
CA THR A 56 1.67 -1.95 -1.66
C THR A 56 2.64 -2.55 -2.66
N ALA A 57 2.82 -1.94 -3.83
CA ALA A 57 3.78 -2.41 -4.83
C ALA A 57 5.21 -2.47 -4.28
N LEU A 58 5.64 -1.44 -3.54
CA LEU A 58 6.95 -1.42 -2.89
C LEU A 58 7.09 -2.52 -1.83
N ARG A 59 6.03 -2.78 -1.05
CA ARG A 59 6.02 -3.88 -0.06
C ARG A 59 6.12 -5.23 -0.73
N THR A 60 5.37 -5.47 -1.82
CA THR A 60 5.44 -6.72 -2.57
C THR A 60 6.82 -6.92 -3.20
N ALA A 61 7.35 -5.90 -3.88
CA ALA A 61 8.68 -5.97 -4.48
C ALA A 61 9.78 -6.26 -3.44
N ARG A 62 9.68 -5.69 -2.23
CA ARG A 62 10.61 -5.99 -1.14
C ARG A 62 10.49 -7.45 -0.66
N ARG A 63 9.27 -7.99 -0.57
CA ARG A 63 9.05 -9.40 -0.21
C ARG A 63 9.59 -10.34 -1.29
N ASP A 64 9.34 -10.03 -2.55
CA ASP A 64 9.82 -10.83 -3.67
C ASP A 64 11.35 -10.84 -3.74
N ALA A 65 11.99 -9.68 -3.50
CA ALA A 65 13.44 -9.59 -3.43
C ALA A 65 14.02 -10.42 -2.26
N LEU A 66 13.40 -10.36 -1.08
CA LEU A 66 13.80 -11.19 0.07
C LEU A 66 13.61 -12.68 -0.20
N ASN A 67 12.50 -13.07 -0.83
CA ASN A 67 12.27 -14.46 -1.23
C ASN A 67 13.31 -14.92 -2.25
N ALA A 68 13.64 -14.10 -3.25
CA ALA A 68 14.67 -14.42 -4.23
C ALA A 68 16.06 -14.59 -3.56
N GLU A 69 16.39 -13.75 -2.58
CA GLU A 69 17.64 -13.85 -1.83
C GLU A 69 17.66 -15.12 -0.96
N LEU A 70 16.56 -15.45 -0.28
CA LEU A 70 16.38 -16.70 0.46
C LEU A 70 16.56 -17.93 -0.44
N ILE A 71 15.89 -17.95 -1.60
CA ILE A 71 16.01 -19.05 -2.58
C ILE A 71 17.46 -19.17 -3.07
N SER A 72 18.16 -18.04 -3.29
CA SER A 72 19.56 -18.07 -3.72
C SER A 72 20.48 -18.66 -2.65
N ILE A 73 20.27 -18.32 -1.38
CA ILE A 73 21.03 -18.87 -0.26
C ILE A 73 20.71 -20.36 -0.08
N PHE A 74 19.45 -20.75 -0.28
CA PHE A 74 19.02 -22.15 -0.22
C PHE A 74 19.71 -22.99 -1.31
N ASN A 75 19.69 -22.52 -2.56
CA ASN A 75 20.35 -23.19 -3.69
C ASN A 75 21.88 -23.25 -3.54
N ASP A 76 22.51 -22.28 -2.87
CA ASP A 76 23.94 -22.31 -2.56
C ASP A 76 24.30 -23.44 -1.57
N VAL A 77 23.35 -23.87 -0.71
CA VAL A 77 23.57 -24.86 0.35
C VAL A 77 23.06 -26.25 -0.06
N ASP A 78 22.00 -26.33 -0.85
CA ASP A 78 21.45 -27.56 -1.45
C ASP A 78 22.40 -28.09 -2.56
N ALA A 79 23.52 -28.67 -2.14
CA ALA A 79 24.54 -29.22 -3.03
C ALA A 79 24.13 -30.57 -3.64
N ASP A 80 23.11 -31.24 -3.10
CA ASP A 80 22.62 -32.53 -3.57
C ASP A 80 21.42 -32.42 -4.53
N ASN A 81 20.86 -31.21 -4.67
CA ASN A 81 19.77 -30.88 -5.60
C ASN A 81 18.53 -31.76 -5.30
N SER A 82 18.37 -32.16 -4.04
CA SER A 82 17.30 -33.06 -3.59
C SER A 82 15.93 -32.37 -3.55
N GLY A 83 15.91 -31.03 -3.60
CA GLY A 83 14.68 -30.24 -3.57
C GLY A 83 14.13 -30.01 -2.15
N GLY A 84 14.89 -30.38 -1.12
CA GLY A 84 14.57 -30.14 0.28
C GLY A 84 15.83 -30.11 1.14
N MET A 85 15.85 -29.29 2.20
CA MET A 85 17.01 -29.21 3.09
C MET A 85 16.92 -30.21 4.24
N THR A 86 18.04 -30.89 4.50
CA THR A 86 18.23 -31.67 5.74
C THR A 86 18.49 -30.73 6.94
N VAL A 87 18.27 -31.23 8.16
CA VAL A 87 18.50 -30.46 9.41
C VAL A 87 19.95 -29.97 9.50
N GLU A 88 20.91 -30.80 9.06
CA GLU A 88 22.35 -30.48 9.07
C GLU A 88 22.74 -29.42 8.05
N GLU A 89 22.07 -29.37 6.90
CA GLU A 89 22.25 -28.34 5.87
C GLU A 89 21.63 -27.03 6.32
N LEU A 90 20.44 -27.10 6.91
CA LEU A 90 19.77 -25.92 7.44
C LEU A 90 20.58 -25.29 8.59
N HIS A 91 21.16 -26.11 9.47
CA HIS A 91 22.04 -25.62 10.53
C HIS A 91 23.28 -24.92 9.96
N ARG A 92 23.90 -25.50 8.92
CA ARG A 92 25.04 -24.87 8.23
C ARG A 92 24.65 -23.55 7.57
N MET A 93 23.50 -23.50 6.92
CA MET A 93 22.94 -22.27 6.37
C MET A 93 22.69 -21.21 7.45
N TRP A 94 22.08 -21.60 8.58
CA TRP A 94 21.75 -20.70 9.70
C TRP A 94 22.99 -20.05 10.32
N THR A 95 24.08 -20.81 10.43
CA THR A 95 25.37 -20.30 10.92
C THR A 95 26.17 -19.53 9.87
N GLY A 96 25.73 -19.53 8.60
CA GLY A 96 26.38 -18.84 7.50
C GLY A 96 26.24 -17.33 7.58
N GLU A 97 27.31 -16.60 7.24
CA GLU A 97 27.35 -15.14 7.27
C GLU A 97 26.24 -14.49 6.41
N LYS A 98 25.98 -15.04 5.22
CA LYS A 98 24.91 -14.56 4.32
C LYS A 98 23.51 -14.64 4.98
N MET A 99 23.20 -15.73 5.66
CA MET A 99 21.91 -15.91 6.33
C MET A 99 21.80 -15.00 7.56
N GLN A 100 22.87 -14.85 8.35
CA GLN A 100 22.86 -13.92 9.49
C GLN A 100 22.66 -12.47 9.07
N VAL A 101 23.27 -12.05 7.95
CA VAL A 101 23.06 -10.71 7.38
C VAL A 101 21.61 -10.54 6.91
N LEU A 102 21.05 -11.55 6.23
CA LEU A 102 19.66 -11.53 5.78
C LEU A 102 18.67 -11.46 6.97
N LEU A 103 18.84 -12.31 7.98
CA LEU A 103 18.02 -12.33 9.21
C LEU A 103 18.10 -10.99 9.95
N SER A 104 19.30 -10.41 10.04
CA SER A 104 19.50 -9.07 10.62
C SER A 104 18.79 -7.98 9.82
N SER A 105 18.74 -8.11 8.49
CA SER A 105 18.04 -7.16 7.61
C SER A 105 16.51 -7.19 7.75
N VAL A 106 15.97 -8.32 8.22
CA VAL A 106 14.54 -8.54 8.50
C VAL A 106 14.19 -8.31 9.98
N GLY A 107 15.20 -8.13 10.84
CA GLY A 107 15.03 -7.91 12.28
C GLY A 107 14.75 -9.17 13.08
N ILE A 108 15.16 -10.34 12.56
CA ILE A 108 15.08 -11.62 13.26
C ILE A 108 16.38 -11.79 14.05
N ASP A 109 16.29 -11.84 15.38
CA ASP A 109 17.41 -12.24 16.22
C ASP A 109 17.77 -13.70 15.92
N ALA A 110 19.03 -13.95 15.55
CA ALA A 110 19.56 -15.23 15.09
C ALA A 110 19.53 -16.37 16.15
N LEU A 111 18.83 -16.17 17.26
CA LEU A 111 18.99 -16.90 18.52
C LEU A 111 18.10 -18.14 18.68
N ASP A 112 17.20 -18.45 17.74
CA ASP A 112 16.29 -19.59 17.92
C ASP A 112 16.05 -20.39 16.63
N TYR A 113 17.12 -21.01 16.13
CA TYR A 113 17.08 -21.87 14.95
C TYR A 113 16.04 -23.00 15.09
N GLU A 114 15.86 -23.55 16.30
CA GLU A 114 14.86 -24.60 16.57
C GLU A 114 13.43 -24.11 16.36
N LYS A 115 13.11 -22.91 16.84
CA LYS A 115 11.77 -22.32 16.63
C LYS A 115 11.54 -21.96 15.17
N PHE A 116 12.56 -21.47 14.48
CA PHE A 116 12.45 -21.14 13.06
C PHE A 116 12.28 -22.41 12.21
N PHE A 117 13.00 -23.48 12.55
CA PHE A 117 12.84 -24.78 11.93
C PHE A 117 11.44 -25.34 12.15
N HIS A 118 10.95 -25.36 13.39
CA HIS A 118 9.58 -25.80 13.69
C HIS A 118 8.49 -24.93 13.07
N ALA A 119 8.78 -23.67 12.76
CA ALA A 119 7.84 -22.79 12.06
C ALA A 119 7.79 -23.07 10.54
N LEU A 120 8.89 -23.55 9.96
CA LEU A 120 9.00 -23.94 8.56
C LEU A 120 8.52 -25.37 8.32
N ASP A 121 8.86 -26.29 9.24
CA ASP A 121 8.46 -27.70 9.25
C ASP A 121 7.02 -27.83 9.78
N MET A 122 6.05 -27.34 9.00
CA MET A 122 4.62 -27.43 9.35
C MET A 122 4.09 -28.87 9.31
N ASP A 123 4.74 -29.77 8.57
CA ASP A 123 4.33 -31.17 8.41
C ASP A 123 5.05 -32.13 9.37
N GLY A 124 6.05 -31.65 10.12
CA GLY A 124 6.82 -32.44 11.08
C GLY A 124 7.66 -33.53 10.40
N SER A 125 7.97 -33.33 9.12
CA SER A 125 8.72 -34.30 8.31
C SER A 125 10.21 -34.29 8.64
N GLY A 126 10.70 -33.27 9.36
CA GLY A 126 12.13 -33.04 9.56
C GLY A 126 12.84 -32.54 8.30
N HIS A 127 12.07 -32.15 7.28
CA HIS A 127 12.55 -31.60 6.02
C HIS A 127 11.81 -30.31 5.69
N VAL A 128 12.53 -29.32 5.18
CA VAL A 128 11.93 -28.05 4.74
C VAL A 128 12.05 -27.96 3.22
N SER A 129 10.89 -27.91 2.55
CA SER A 129 10.77 -27.71 1.10
C SER A 129 10.59 -26.22 0.76
N VAL A 130 11.14 -25.79 -0.37
CA VAL A 130 10.97 -24.43 -0.91
C VAL A 130 9.86 -24.48 -1.96
N ASP A 131 8.60 -24.39 -1.52
CA ASP A 131 7.45 -24.11 -2.38
C ASP A 131 6.75 -22.83 -1.91
#